data_AF-A0A4E0QW00-F1
#
_entry.id   AF-A0A4E0QW00-F1
#
_cell.length_a   1.000
_cell.length_b   1.000
_cell.length_c   1.000
_cell.angle_alpha   90.00
_cell.angle_beta   90.00
_cell.angle_gamma   90.00
#
_symmetry.space_group_name_H-M   'P 1'
#
loop_
_entity.id
_entity.type
_entity.pdbx_description
1 polymer ?
#
loop_
_entity_poly.entity_id
_entity_poly.type
_entity_poly.pdbx_seq_one_letter_code
_entity_poly.pdbx_strand_id
1 'polypeptide(L)'
;MADIENCQCDRIISLGDLVEGGDYNEEVVRFIRDNNITSLRGNHDESNDLELSKDIQTFLKTLPEEIIESDIIYTHISPRTKKVSLWDEIEAWNVFDETPYRLAFVGHLHIPLIFGEKCEEACTSTCHQIQYGKPFQLDETDRYIISVGAIGYSRDNINKLRYVIYNKLENSVEFRAVEGEQV
;
A
#
# COMPACT_ATOMS: atom_id res chain seq x y z
N MET A 1 -4.50 -3.39 15.24
CA MET A 1 -4.91 -2.03 15.64
C MET A 1 -4.05 -1.42 16.74
N ALA A 2 -3.69 -2.15 17.80
CA ALA A 2 -3.00 -1.58 18.97
C ALA A 2 -1.79 -0.66 18.65
N ASP A 3 -0.92 -1.01 17.69
CA ASP A 3 0.20 -0.13 17.31
C ASP A 3 -0.27 1.17 16.64
N ILE A 4 -1.22 1.09 15.69
CA ILE A 4 -1.79 2.25 14.98
C ILE A 4 -2.50 3.20 15.95
N GLU A 5 -3.22 2.66 16.94
CA GLU A 5 -3.90 3.47 17.96
C GLU A 5 -2.92 4.32 18.79
N ASN A 6 -1.70 3.81 19.03
CA ASN A 6 -0.65 4.56 19.71
C ASN A 6 0.01 5.63 18.82
N CYS A 7 -0.11 5.52 17.49
CA CYS A 7 0.45 6.47 16.54
C CYS A 7 -0.40 7.73 16.36
N GLN A 8 -1.62 7.77 16.93
CA GLN A 8 -2.55 8.89 16.84
C GLN A 8 -2.85 9.33 15.38
N CYS A 9 -2.91 8.37 14.45
CA CYS A 9 -3.21 8.66 13.05
C CYS A 9 -4.63 9.24 12.89
N ASP A 10 -4.77 10.27 12.05
CA ASP A 10 -6.08 10.91 11.78
C ASP A 10 -7.04 9.99 10.99
N ARG A 11 -6.47 9.11 10.17
CA ARG A 11 -7.23 8.17 9.32
C ARG A 11 -6.37 6.98 8.90
N ILE A 12 -7.03 5.93 8.43
CA ILE A 12 -6.41 4.69 7.94
C ILE A 12 -6.91 4.43 6.51
N ILE A 13 -5.99 4.06 5.62
CA ILE A 13 -6.29 3.65 4.25
C ILE A 13 -5.78 2.22 4.05
N SER A 14 -6.65 1.30 3.64
CA SER A 14 -6.27 -0.05 3.19
C SER A 14 -6.09 -0.06 1.67
N LEU A 15 -4.97 -0.63 1.21
CA LEU A 15 -4.66 -0.73 -0.22
C LEU A 15 -5.21 -2.01 -0.87
N GLY A 16 -6.20 -2.67 -0.26
CA GLY A 16 -6.87 -3.85 -0.82
C GLY A 16 -6.21 -5.18 -0.44
N ASP A 17 -6.67 -6.23 -1.11
CA ASP A 17 -6.46 -7.64 -0.75
C ASP A 17 -6.91 -7.90 0.70
N LEU A 18 -8.16 -7.49 0.98
CA LEU A 18 -8.83 -7.77 2.24
C LEU A 18 -9.13 -9.26 2.40
N VAL A 19 -9.30 -9.96 1.28
CA VAL A 19 -9.45 -11.41 1.21
C VAL A 19 -8.30 -12.01 0.42
N GLU A 20 -7.47 -12.84 1.05
CA GLU A 20 -6.24 -13.37 0.43
C GLU A 20 -5.92 -14.81 0.87
N GLY A 21 -6.97 -15.62 1.10
CA GLY A 21 -6.81 -17.06 1.34
C GLY A 21 -6.55 -17.49 2.79
N GLY A 22 -6.54 -16.55 3.74
CA GLY A 22 -6.46 -16.85 5.17
C GLY A 22 -7.81 -17.28 5.76
N ASP A 23 -7.81 -17.77 7.01
CA ASP A 23 -9.03 -18.29 7.66
C ASP A 23 -10.05 -17.20 8.06
N TYR A 24 -9.64 -15.92 8.03
CA TYR A 24 -10.41 -14.80 8.60
C TYR A 24 -10.89 -13.76 7.56
N ASN A 25 -11.04 -14.16 6.30
CA ASN A 25 -11.38 -13.25 5.19
C ASN A 25 -12.66 -12.43 5.47
N GLU A 26 -13.74 -13.06 5.96
CA GLU A 26 -14.97 -12.32 6.24
C GLU A 26 -14.82 -11.38 7.44
N GLU A 27 -14.12 -11.81 8.47
CA GLU A 27 -13.86 -11.05 9.68
C GLU A 27 -13.06 -9.79 9.37
N VAL A 28 -12.04 -9.89 8.50
CA VAL A 28 -11.27 -8.74 8.01
C VAL A 28 -12.19 -7.74 7.29
N VAL A 29 -13.02 -8.21 6.36
CA VAL A 29 -13.92 -7.32 5.62
C VAL A 29 -14.96 -6.66 6.55
N ARG A 30 -15.54 -7.42 7.49
CA ARG A 30 -16.45 -6.87 8.50
C ARG A 30 -15.75 -5.84 9.37
N PHE A 31 -14.53 -6.12 9.81
CA PHE A 31 -13.73 -5.19 10.60
C PHE A 31 -13.49 -3.87 9.85
N ILE A 32 -13.08 -3.93 8.58
CA ILE A 32 -12.86 -2.76 7.73
C ILE A 32 -14.15 -1.93 7.62
N ARG A 33 -15.27 -2.60 7.33
CA ARG A 33 -16.58 -1.95 7.18
C ARG A 33 -17.06 -1.31 8.48
N ASP A 34 -17.04 -2.04 9.58
CA ASP A 34 -17.61 -1.61 10.86
C ASP A 34 -16.80 -0.45 11.48
N ASN A 35 -15.51 -0.36 11.16
CA ASN A 35 -14.63 0.75 11.58
C ASN A 35 -14.55 1.88 10.54
N ASN A 36 -15.31 1.81 9.44
CA ASN A 36 -15.28 2.80 8.35
C ASN A 36 -13.86 3.08 7.82
N ILE A 37 -13.03 2.04 7.71
CA ILE A 37 -11.67 2.18 7.18
C ILE A 37 -11.75 2.39 5.67
N THR A 38 -11.20 3.52 5.20
CA THR A 38 -11.14 3.82 3.77
C THR A 38 -10.32 2.74 3.08
N SER A 39 -10.88 2.10 2.06
CA SER A 39 -10.26 0.93 1.43
C SER A 39 -10.47 0.97 -0.07
N LEU A 40 -9.48 0.49 -0.82
CA LEU A 40 -9.59 0.22 -2.24
C LEU A 40 -9.57 -1.29 -2.50
N ARG A 41 -9.94 -1.68 -3.71
CA ARG A 41 -10.05 -3.07 -4.14
C ARG A 41 -8.70 -3.61 -4.62
N GLY A 42 -8.25 -4.70 -4.02
CA GLY A 42 -7.10 -5.46 -4.50
C GLY A 42 -7.46 -6.51 -5.56
N ASN A 43 -6.46 -7.20 -6.10
CA ASN A 43 -6.72 -8.22 -7.12
C ASN A 43 -7.42 -9.45 -6.55
N HIS A 44 -7.13 -9.82 -5.30
CA HIS A 44 -7.81 -10.93 -4.64
C HIS A 44 -9.22 -10.54 -4.18
N ASP A 45 -9.48 -9.26 -3.91
CA ASP A 45 -10.84 -8.75 -3.68
C ASP A 45 -11.70 -8.78 -4.95
N GLU A 46 -11.10 -8.49 -6.10
CA GLU A 46 -11.76 -8.54 -7.42
C GLU A 46 -12.03 -9.99 -7.86
N SER A 47 -11.04 -10.87 -7.68
CA SER A 47 -11.11 -12.26 -8.14
C SER A 47 -10.45 -13.21 -7.14
N ASN A 48 -11.26 -14.10 -6.58
CA ASN A 48 -10.85 -15.18 -5.70
C ASN A 48 -11.79 -16.38 -5.85
N ASP A 49 -11.34 -17.55 -5.38
CA ASP A 49 -12.13 -18.79 -5.35
C ASP A 49 -12.70 -19.06 -3.94
N LEU A 50 -12.83 -18.03 -3.10
CA LEU A 50 -13.26 -18.18 -1.71
C LEU A 50 -14.79 -18.28 -1.60
N GLU A 51 -15.25 -19.12 -0.68
CA GLU A 51 -16.67 -19.22 -0.35
C GLU A 51 -17.08 -18.08 0.61
N LEU A 52 -17.32 -16.89 0.07
CA LEU A 52 -17.76 -15.72 0.83
C LEU A 52 -19.29 -15.56 0.80
N SER A 53 -19.87 -15.03 1.87
CA SER A 53 -21.28 -14.64 1.90
C SER A 53 -21.59 -13.53 0.91
N LYS A 54 -22.86 -13.48 0.45
CA LYS A 54 -23.31 -12.48 -0.54
C LYS A 54 -23.08 -11.04 -0.10
N ASP A 55 -23.26 -10.77 1.20
CA ASP A 55 -23.01 -9.45 1.81
C ASP A 55 -21.56 -9.00 1.58
N ILE A 56 -20.59 -9.88 1.88
CA ILE A 56 -19.17 -9.61 1.70
C ILE A 56 -18.81 -9.44 0.22
N GLN A 57 -19.29 -10.33 -0.66
CA GLN A 57 -19.06 -10.20 -2.10
C GLN A 57 -19.63 -8.89 -2.66
N THR A 58 -20.81 -8.46 -2.20
CA THR A 58 -21.39 -7.17 -2.61
C THR A 58 -20.54 -6.03 -2.11
N PHE A 59 -20.08 -6.06 -0.85
CA PHE A 59 -19.23 -5.02 -0.29
C PHE A 59 -17.91 -4.87 -1.07
N LEU A 60 -17.19 -5.96 -1.35
CA LEU A 60 -15.92 -5.91 -2.10
C LEU A 60 -16.09 -5.24 -3.48
N LYS A 61 -17.23 -5.48 -4.16
CA LYS A 61 -17.54 -4.84 -5.45
C LYS A 61 -17.80 -3.34 -5.38
N THR A 62 -18.10 -2.81 -4.19
CA THR A 62 -18.29 -1.36 -3.98
C THR A 62 -16.99 -0.61 -3.75
N LEU A 63 -15.90 -1.32 -3.43
CA LEU A 63 -14.59 -0.70 -3.21
C LEU A 63 -14.08 -0.09 -4.53
N PRO A 64 -13.53 1.14 -4.51
CA PRO A 64 -12.92 1.76 -5.67
C PRO A 64 -11.61 1.04 -6.04
N GLU A 65 -11.19 1.11 -7.30
CA GLU A 65 -9.88 0.56 -7.70
C GLU A 65 -8.71 1.44 -7.27
N GLU A 66 -8.95 2.75 -7.15
CA GLU A 66 -7.96 3.75 -6.79
C GLU A 66 -8.60 4.90 -6.03
N ILE A 67 -7.79 5.59 -5.23
CA ILE A 67 -8.18 6.80 -4.52
C ILE A 67 -7.18 7.89 -4.91
N ILE A 68 -7.69 9.05 -5.31
CA ILE A 68 -6.85 10.19 -5.73
C ILE A 68 -7.16 11.37 -4.84
N GLU A 69 -6.11 11.97 -4.26
CA GLU A 69 -6.20 13.12 -3.40
C GLU A 69 -5.14 14.15 -3.77
N SER A 70 -5.54 15.23 -4.44
CA SER A 70 -4.62 16.25 -4.95
C SER A 70 -3.55 15.65 -5.88
N ASP A 71 -2.30 15.57 -5.44
CA ASP A 71 -1.14 15.02 -6.16
C ASP A 71 -0.73 13.62 -5.66
N ILE A 72 -1.58 12.98 -4.84
CA ILE A 72 -1.36 11.64 -4.29
C ILE A 72 -2.32 10.64 -4.92
N ILE A 73 -1.82 9.47 -5.31
CA ILE A 73 -2.62 8.31 -5.72
C ILE A 73 -2.39 7.14 -4.77
N TYR A 74 -3.47 6.42 -4.48
CA TYR A 74 -3.47 5.13 -3.78
C TYR A 74 -4.05 4.09 -4.73
N THR A 75 -3.35 2.98 -4.94
CA THR A 75 -3.77 1.89 -5.83
C THR A 75 -3.18 0.57 -5.35
N HIS A 76 -3.79 -0.56 -5.71
CA HIS A 76 -3.30 -1.85 -5.23
C HIS A 76 -1.99 -2.27 -5.93
N ILE A 77 -1.93 -2.25 -7.27
CA ILE A 77 -0.79 -2.79 -8.04
C ILE A 77 0.11 -1.67 -8.55
N SER A 78 -0.44 -0.77 -9.36
CA SER A 78 0.29 0.29 -10.05
C SER A 78 -0.70 1.33 -10.58
N PRO A 79 -0.32 2.62 -10.61
CA PRO A 79 -1.18 3.69 -11.13
C PRO A 79 -1.17 3.79 -12.66
N ARG A 80 -0.36 2.96 -13.35
CA ARG A 80 -0.32 2.92 -14.82
C ARG A 80 -1.59 2.29 -15.38
N THR A 81 -1.95 2.71 -16.59
CA THR A 81 -3.04 2.08 -17.37
C THR A 81 -2.83 0.57 -17.52
N LYS A 82 -1.60 0.15 -17.82
CA LYS A 82 -1.20 -1.26 -17.77
C LYS A 82 -0.62 -1.54 -16.38
N LYS A 83 -1.44 -2.12 -15.51
CA LYS A 83 -1.03 -2.48 -14.14
C LYS A 83 0.05 -3.57 -14.18
N VAL A 84 1.27 -3.22 -13.81
CA VAL A 84 2.44 -4.11 -13.70
C VAL A 84 2.99 -3.98 -12.28
N SER A 85 3.40 -5.11 -11.70
CA SER A 85 3.98 -5.14 -10.34
C SER A 85 5.34 -4.43 -10.30
N LEU A 86 5.53 -3.56 -9.30
CA LEU A 86 6.67 -2.66 -9.15
C LEU A 86 7.92 -3.32 -8.54
N TRP A 87 8.56 -4.24 -9.26
CA TRP A 87 9.69 -5.02 -8.73
C TRP A 87 11.03 -4.31 -8.73
N ASP A 88 11.23 -3.32 -9.61
CA ASP A 88 12.52 -2.73 -9.88
C ASP A 88 12.42 -1.24 -10.26
N GLU A 89 13.58 -0.60 -10.34
CA GLU A 89 13.75 0.81 -10.63
C GLU A 89 13.28 1.20 -12.04
N ILE A 90 13.29 0.26 -12.99
CA ILE A 90 12.86 0.49 -14.37
C ILE A 90 11.33 0.58 -14.42
N GLU A 91 10.65 -0.33 -13.72
CA GLU A 91 9.19 -0.31 -13.64
C GLU A 91 8.69 0.90 -12.85
N ALA A 92 9.40 1.29 -11.79
CA ALA A 92 9.15 2.55 -11.09
C ALA A 92 9.34 3.78 -11.99
N TRP A 93 10.37 3.79 -12.86
CA TRP A 93 10.54 4.86 -13.84
C TRP A 93 9.37 4.96 -14.82
N ASN A 94 8.84 3.83 -15.30
CA ASN A 94 7.65 3.83 -16.17
C ASN A 94 6.43 4.45 -15.48
N VAL A 95 6.26 4.23 -14.18
CA VAL A 95 5.19 4.88 -13.40
C VAL A 95 5.38 6.39 -13.38
N PHE A 96 6.60 6.87 -13.13
CA PHE A 96 6.89 8.30 -13.14
C PHE A 96 6.66 8.92 -14.53
N ASP A 97 7.10 8.27 -15.60
CA ASP A 97 6.94 8.76 -16.98
C ASP A 97 5.47 8.84 -17.40
N GLU A 98 4.66 7.84 -17.03
CA GLU A 98 3.27 7.72 -17.49
C GLU A 98 2.25 8.44 -16.60
N THR A 99 2.61 8.84 -15.38
CA THR A 99 1.66 9.40 -14.41
C THR A 99 2.14 10.72 -13.81
N PRO A 100 1.24 11.66 -13.45
CA PRO A 100 1.63 12.98 -12.94
C PRO A 100 1.71 13.06 -11.41
N TYR A 101 1.44 11.96 -10.70
CA TYR A 101 1.32 11.99 -9.24
C TYR A 101 2.67 12.20 -8.58
N ARG A 102 2.70 13.06 -7.56
CA ARG A 102 3.88 13.28 -6.74
C ARG A 102 4.13 12.09 -5.82
N LEU A 103 3.08 11.55 -5.20
CA LEU A 103 3.17 10.38 -4.34
C LEU A 103 2.24 9.28 -4.85
N ALA A 104 2.76 8.07 -4.97
CA ALA A 104 1.98 6.88 -5.29
C ALA A 104 2.16 5.83 -4.19
N PHE A 105 1.09 5.53 -3.46
CA PHE A 105 1.08 4.45 -2.47
C PHE A 105 0.54 3.18 -3.13
N VAL A 106 1.32 2.10 -3.07
CA VAL A 106 1.02 0.82 -3.73
C VAL A 106 1.10 -0.37 -2.77
N GLY A 107 0.28 -1.38 -3.01
CA GLY A 107 0.29 -2.66 -2.31
C GLY A 107 0.94 -3.78 -3.13
N HIS A 108 0.28 -4.94 -3.17
CA HIS A 108 0.51 -6.10 -4.07
C HIS A 108 1.85 -6.86 -3.95
N LEU A 109 2.97 -6.16 -3.77
CA LEU A 109 4.30 -6.80 -3.71
C LEU A 109 4.56 -7.53 -2.40
N HIS A 110 3.90 -7.10 -1.33
CA HIS A 110 4.12 -7.56 0.04
C HIS A 110 5.55 -7.33 0.54
N ILE A 111 6.25 -6.39 -0.09
CA ILE A 111 7.61 -5.99 0.22
C ILE A 111 7.61 -4.47 0.34
N PRO A 112 8.01 -3.91 1.49
CA PRO A 112 8.11 -2.47 1.63
C PRO A 112 9.29 -1.93 0.81
N LEU A 113 9.00 -0.98 -0.09
CA LEU A 113 9.96 -0.35 -0.99
C LEU A 113 9.64 1.14 -1.12
N ILE A 114 10.65 1.94 -1.43
CA ILE A 114 10.48 3.35 -1.78
C ILE A 114 11.37 3.69 -2.98
N PHE A 115 10.74 4.18 -4.05
CA PHE A 115 11.43 4.66 -5.23
C PHE A 115 11.29 6.19 -5.33
N GLY A 116 12.35 6.87 -5.71
CA GLY A 116 12.37 8.30 -6.04
C GLY A 116 12.63 8.52 -7.54
N GLU A 117 11.97 9.49 -8.15
CA GLU A 117 12.13 9.78 -9.59
C GLU A 117 13.52 10.32 -9.91
N LYS A 118 14.07 11.20 -9.07
CA LYS A 118 15.40 11.77 -9.30
C LYS A 118 16.46 10.68 -9.32
N CYS A 119 17.03 10.48 -10.50
CA CYS A 119 18.16 9.58 -10.74
C CYS A 119 19.14 10.24 -11.71
N GLU A 120 20.44 10.02 -11.52
CA GLU A 120 21.48 10.50 -12.46
C GLU A 120 21.47 9.69 -13.77
N GLU A 121 21.03 8.44 -13.69
CA GLU A 121 20.92 7.53 -14.83
C GLU A 121 19.60 7.76 -15.58
N ALA A 122 19.67 7.82 -16.91
CA ALA A 122 18.49 8.00 -17.74
C ALA A 122 17.62 6.74 -17.75
N CYS A 123 16.29 6.94 -17.80
CA CYS A 123 15.30 5.87 -17.91
C CYS A 123 15.29 4.87 -16.74
N THR A 124 15.66 5.32 -15.55
CA THR A 124 15.56 4.54 -14.31
C THR A 124 15.24 5.47 -13.14
N SER A 125 14.93 4.88 -11.99
CA SER A 125 14.63 5.58 -10.74
C SER A 125 15.63 5.21 -9.64
N THR A 126 15.54 5.87 -8.49
CA THR A 126 16.38 5.54 -7.31
C THR A 126 15.59 4.68 -6.34
N CYS A 127 16.09 3.50 -5.98
CA CYS A 127 15.55 2.72 -4.85
C CYS A 127 16.22 3.16 -3.54
N HIS A 128 15.45 3.72 -2.59
CA HIS A 128 16.01 4.19 -1.32
C HIS A 128 16.00 3.08 -0.24
N GLN A 129 17.03 3.12 0.60
CA GLN A 129 17.13 2.22 1.75
C GLN A 129 16.16 2.64 2.86
N ILE A 130 15.36 1.68 3.35
CA ILE A 130 14.38 1.89 4.42
C ILE A 130 14.99 1.57 5.78
N GLN A 131 14.71 2.42 6.78
CA GLN A 131 14.96 2.12 8.18
C GLN A 131 13.62 2.05 8.92
N TYR A 132 13.23 0.85 9.38
CA TYR A 132 11.98 0.68 10.12
C TYR A 132 11.97 1.49 11.42
N GLY A 133 10.82 2.08 11.74
CA GLY A 133 10.62 2.90 12.94
C GLY A 133 11.31 4.26 12.89
N LYS A 134 11.79 4.70 11.72
CA LYS A 134 12.34 6.03 11.49
C LYS A 134 11.69 6.70 10.28
N PRO A 135 11.32 7.98 10.39
CA PRO A 135 10.82 8.73 9.25
C PRO A 135 11.87 8.86 8.15
N PHE A 136 11.47 8.52 6.92
CA PHE A 136 12.14 8.91 5.69
C PHE A 136 11.57 10.25 5.25
N GLN A 137 12.44 11.25 5.07
CA GLN A 137 12.04 12.58 4.63
C GLN A 137 11.90 12.62 3.11
N LEU A 138 10.72 13.03 2.64
CA LEU A 138 10.44 13.16 1.21
C LEU A 138 10.94 14.54 0.74
N ASP A 139 11.70 14.59 -0.34
CA ASP A 139 12.02 15.87 -0.99
C ASP A 139 10.76 16.42 -1.67
N GLU A 140 10.37 17.66 -1.35
CA GLU A 140 9.19 18.30 -1.94
C GLU A 140 9.29 18.51 -3.46
N THR A 141 10.51 18.47 -3.99
CA THR A 141 10.79 18.67 -5.41
C THR A 141 11.00 17.36 -6.17
N ASP A 142 10.79 16.22 -5.51
CA ASP A 142 10.89 14.87 -6.08
C ASP A 142 9.52 14.16 -6.03
N ARG A 143 9.42 13.05 -6.75
CA ARG A 143 8.25 12.18 -6.77
C ARG A 143 8.61 10.81 -6.21
N TYR A 144 7.66 10.18 -5.52
CA TYR A 144 7.90 8.93 -4.81
C TYR A 144 6.82 7.89 -5.07
N ILE A 145 7.26 6.64 -5.18
CA ILE A 145 6.40 5.45 -5.12
C ILE A 145 6.72 4.74 -3.82
N ILE A 146 5.71 4.47 -3.01
CA ILE A 146 5.81 3.85 -1.68
C ILE A 146 5.03 2.54 -1.71
N SER A 147 5.74 1.41 -1.77
CA SER A 147 5.12 0.11 -1.54
C SER A 147 5.01 -0.15 -0.04
N VAL A 148 3.81 -0.35 0.47
CA VAL A 148 3.56 -0.35 1.93
C VAL A 148 3.87 -1.68 2.63
N GLY A 149 4.19 -2.73 1.88
CA GLY A 149 4.33 -4.10 2.39
C GLY A 149 2.96 -4.78 2.58
N ALA A 150 2.91 -5.78 3.46
CA ALA A 150 1.68 -6.51 3.77
C ALA A 150 1.51 -6.73 5.29
N ILE A 151 0.24 -6.80 5.71
CA ILE A 151 -0.12 -7.15 7.09
C ILE A 151 -0.10 -8.68 7.26
N GLY A 152 -0.88 -9.43 6.47
CA GLY A 152 -1.04 -10.89 6.62
C GLY A 152 0.08 -11.72 6.00
N TYR A 153 0.58 -11.33 4.82
CA TYR A 153 1.45 -12.19 4.00
C TYR A 153 2.78 -11.53 3.61
N SER A 154 3.62 -11.11 4.57
CA SER A 154 4.89 -10.46 4.23
C SER A 154 5.82 -11.41 3.46
N ARG A 155 6.39 -10.95 2.33
CA ARG A 155 7.32 -11.73 1.49
C ARG A 155 8.80 -11.39 1.75
N ASP A 156 9.07 -10.56 2.76
CA ASP A 156 10.41 -10.05 3.09
C ASP A 156 11.20 -10.93 4.09
N ASN A 157 10.78 -12.18 4.32
CA ASN A 157 11.35 -13.14 5.29
C ASN A 157 11.42 -12.64 6.75
N ILE A 158 10.80 -11.51 7.04
CA ILE A 158 10.70 -10.97 8.39
C ILE A 158 9.27 -11.21 8.84
N ASN A 159 9.10 -12.11 9.81
CA ASN A 159 7.79 -12.50 10.34
C ASN A 159 7.17 -11.39 11.22
N LYS A 160 6.82 -10.27 10.59
CA LYS A 160 6.25 -9.08 11.23
C LYS A 160 5.22 -8.45 10.29
N LEU A 161 4.22 -7.80 10.88
CA LEU A 161 3.24 -7.02 10.14
C LEU A 161 3.89 -5.74 9.60
N ARG A 162 3.49 -5.31 8.40
CA ARG A 162 3.95 -4.09 7.75
C ARG A 162 2.82 -3.11 7.52
N TYR A 163 3.12 -1.84 7.76
CA TYR A 163 2.32 -0.72 7.29
C TYR A 163 3.20 0.53 7.23
N VAL A 164 2.67 1.60 6.64
CA VAL A 164 3.36 2.89 6.53
C VAL A 164 2.54 3.98 7.22
N ILE A 165 3.21 4.86 7.94
CA ILE A 165 2.66 6.12 8.42
C ILE A 165 3.10 7.21 7.45
N TYR A 166 2.16 7.96 6.90
CA TYR A 166 2.44 9.14 6.10
C TYR A 166 2.08 10.39 6.90
N ASN A 167 3.07 11.23 7.19
CA ASN A 167 2.87 12.52 7.85
C ASN A 167 2.94 13.63 6.81
N LYS A 168 1.77 14.19 6.46
CA LYS A 168 1.67 15.28 5.49
C LYS A 168 2.29 16.59 5.97
N LEU A 169 2.26 16.89 7.27
CA LEU A 169 2.79 18.13 7.83
C LEU A 169 4.32 18.13 7.85
N GLU A 170 4.92 16.98 8.14
CA GLU A 170 6.37 16.80 8.14
C GLU A 170 6.91 16.33 6.79
N ASN A 171 6.04 16.05 5.82
CA ASN A 171 6.37 15.49 4.51
C ASN A 171 7.27 14.25 4.61
N SER A 172 6.87 13.28 5.43
CA SER A 172 7.65 12.08 5.74
C SER A 172 6.83 10.81 5.67
N VAL A 173 7.51 9.68 5.42
CA VAL A 173 6.93 8.34 5.54
C VAL A 173 7.74 7.50 6.51
N GLU A 174 7.07 6.80 7.42
CA GLU A 174 7.69 5.87 8.35
C GLU A 174 7.18 4.46 8.09
N PHE A 175 8.11 3.55 7.79
CA PHE A 175 7.81 2.14 7.63
C PHE A 175 7.79 1.46 9.00
N ARG A 176 6.70 0.75 9.29
CA ARG A 176 6.46 0.09 10.58
C ARG A 176 6.62 -1.41 10.44
N ALA A 177 7.24 -1.99 11.46
CA ALA A 177 7.51 -3.42 11.56
C ALA A 177 7.07 -3.91 12.94
N VAL A 178 5.88 -4.49 13.02
CA VAL A 178 5.22 -4.81 14.29
C VAL A 178 5.12 -6.31 14.50
N GLU A 179 5.26 -6.75 15.75
CA GLU A 179 4.98 -8.13 16.13
C GLU A 179 3.50 -8.45 15.90
N GLY A 180 3.22 -9.61 15.32
CA GLY A 180 1.87 -10.10 15.10
C GLY A 180 1.90 -11.45 14.40
N GLU A 181 0.80 -12.20 14.51
CA GLU A 181 0.65 -13.45 13.78
C GLU A 181 0.30 -13.13 12.32
N GLN A 182 1.11 -13.64 11.40
CA GLN A 182 0.76 -13.72 9.99
C GLN A 182 -0.30 -14.82 9.85
N VAL A 183 -1.41 -14.49 9.20
CA VAL A 183 -2.60 -15.33 8.98
C VAL A 183 -2.72 -15.60 7.49
#